data_AF-A0A2V7XGI1-F1
#
_entry.id   AF-A0A2V7XGI1-F1
#
_cell.length_a   1.000
_cell.length_b   1.000
_cell.length_c   1.000
_cell.angle_alpha   90.00
_cell.angle_beta   90.00
_cell.angle_gamma   90.00
#
_symmetry.space_group_name_H-M   'P 1'
#
loop_
_entity.id
_entity.type
_entity.pdbx_description
1 polymer ?
#
loop_
_entity_poly.entity_id
_entity_poly.type
_entity_poly.pdbx_seq_one_letter_code
_entity_poly.pdbx_strand_id
1 'polypeptide(L)'
;PRTNRRLLPEVARAARPGAVVTDVGSVKRGICADARRYGLRRFVGGHPMAGREASGFAASSADLFRGRWWILTPDGTSAPAAVRAVRALARAMGARAVVMTPKEHDRVVAFLSHVPQVLAWALLASARSDRVAARRLAVAGPAFRDMTRLAASPRPLWREILAENRAEVRRALASLRRALREPRGPRHRI
;
A
#
# COMPACT_ATOMS: atom_id res chain seq x y z
N PRO A 1 4.54 -8.33 -1.55
CA PRO A 1 5.04 -8.19 -0.15
C PRO A 1 5.90 -9.36 0.32
N ARG A 2 5.55 -10.57 -0.13
CA ARG A 2 6.21 -11.81 0.27
C ARG A 2 7.67 -11.87 -0.16
N THR A 3 7.99 -11.39 -1.37
CA THR A 3 9.36 -11.37 -1.89
C THR A 3 10.32 -10.62 -0.96
N ASN A 4 9.96 -9.41 -0.51
CA ASN A 4 10.80 -8.63 0.41
C ASN A 4 11.09 -9.42 1.70
N ARG A 5 10.06 -10.06 2.27
CA ARG A 5 10.20 -10.85 3.51
C ARG A 5 11.08 -12.08 3.30
N ARG A 6 10.94 -12.76 2.16
CA ARG A 6 11.76 -13.93 1.78
C ARG A 6 13.24 -13.59 1.63
N LEU A 7 13.56 -12.42 1.08
CA LEU A 7 14.95 -11.99 0.82
C LEU A 7 15.63 -11.39 2.06
N LEU A 8 14.86 -11.00 3.08
CA LEU A 8 15.40 -10.31 4.25
C LEU A 8 16.50 -11.07 5.02
N PRO A 9 16.45 -12.41 5.18
CA PRO A 9 17.54 -13.16 5.80
C PRO A 9 18.84 -13.13 5.01
N GLU A 10 18.76 -13.11 3.67
CA GLU A 10 19.93 -12.98 2.80
C GLU A 10 20.51 -11.57 2.89
N VAL A 11 19.64 -10.55 2.88
CA VAL A 11 20.04 -9.16 3.10
C VAL A 11 20.70 -8.98 4.47
N ALA A 12 20.17 -9.61 5.51
CA ALA A 12 20.73 -9.54 6.86
C ALA A 12 22.15 -10.11 6.95
N ARG A 13 22.44 -11.19 6.20
CA ARG A 13 23.78 -11.78 6.14
C ARG A 13 24.74 -10.97 5.27
N ALA A 14 24.25 -10.34 4.19
CA ALA A 14 25.08 -9.61 3.24
C ALA A 14 25.32 -8.14 3.62
N ALA A 15 24.46 -7.54 4.45
CA ALA A 15 24.56 -6.14 4.81
C ALA A 15 25.83 -5.86 5.63
N ARG A 16 26.66 -4.93 5.13
CA ARG A 16 27.85 -4.48 5.86
C ARG A 16 27.47 -3.78 7.17
N PRO A 17 28.33 -3.82 8.20
CA PRO A 17 28.16 -3.00 9.39
C PRO A 17 27.89 -1.53 9.01
N GLY A 18 26.85 -0.95 9.58
CA GLY A 18 26.46 0.44 9.30
C GLY A 18 25.59 0.67 8.05
N ALA A 19 25.34 -0.36 7.23
CA ALA A 19 24.43 -0.24 6.09
C ALA A 19 23.00 0.12 6.54
N VAL A 20 22.34 1.00 5.78
CA VAL A 20 20.91 1.31 5.96
C VAL A 20 20.12 0.45 4.97
N VAL A 21 19.10 -0.23 5.46
CA VAL A 21 18.23 -1.08 4.64
C VAL A 21 16.83 -0.48 4.65
N THR A 22 16.21 -0.37 3.48
CA THR A 22 14.80 0.01 3.35
C THR A 22 14.14 -0.88 2.30
N ASP A 23 12.82 -1.00 2.38
CA ASP A 23 12.03 -1.73 1.40
C ASP A 23 11.07 -0.79 0.67
N VAL A 24 10.51 -1.29 -0.43
CA VAL A 24 9.33 -0.70 -1.07
C VAL A 24 8.25 -1.77 -1.03
N GLY A 25 7.17 -1.51 -0.29
CA GLY A 25 6.08 -2.48 -0.15
C GLY A 25 4.84 -1.92 0.51
N SER A 26 3.69 -2.49 0.20
CA SER A 26 2.38 -1.95 0.59
C SER A 26 1.88 -2.35 1.98
N VAL A 27 2.61 -3.21 2.70
CA VAL A 27 2.27 -3.69 4.05
C VAL A 27 3.54 -3.78 4.88
N LYS A 28 3.52 -3.30 6.12
CA LYS A 28 4.73 -2.99 6.91
C LYS A 28 4.89 -3.83 8.17
N ARG A 29 3.82 -4.30 8.83
CA ARG A 29 3.96 -5.08 10.09
C ARG A 29 4.89 -6.27 9.94
N GLY A 30 4.67 -7.10 8.92
CA GLY A 30 5.44 -8.33 8.69
C GLY A 30 6.92 -8.06 8.42
N ILE A 31 7.24 -7.19 7.46
CA ILE A 31 8.63 -6.92 7.09
C ILE A 31 9.41 -6.23 8.21
N CYS A 32 8.80 -5.29 8.95
CA CYS A 32 9.44 -4.65 10.09
C CYS A 32 9.70 -5.64 11.23
N ALA A 33 8.75 -6.53 11.51
CA ALA A 33 8.92 -7.57 12.54
C ALA A 33 10.03 -8.57 12.16
N ASP A 34 10.09 -8.97 10.89
CA ASP A 34 11.16 -9.85 10.40
C ASP A 34 12.53 -9.15 10.48
N ALA A 35 12.61 -7.88 10.10
CA ALA A 35 13.86 -7.11 10.18
C ALA A 35 14.41 -7.07 11.61
N ARG A 36 13.51 -6.82 12.58
CA ARG A 36 13.86 -6.87 14.00
C ARG A 36 14.33 -8.26 14.43
N ARG A 37 13.63 -9.33 14.00
CA ARG A 37 14.01 -10.72 14.29
C ARG A 37 15.42 -11.04 13.80
N TYR A 38 15.84 -10.48 12.66
CA TYR A 38 17.17 -10.67 12.10
C TYR A 38 18.21 -9.65 12.59
N GLY A 39 17.90 -8.84 13.61
CA GLY A 39 18.85 -7.90 14.20
C GLY A 39 19.19 -6.69 13.32
N LEU A 40 18.40 -6.42 12.28
CA LEU A 40 18.63 -5.29 11.37
C LEU A 40 18.20 -3.95 12.00
N ARG A 41 18.97 -3.47 12.99
CA ARG A 41 18.70 -2.18 13.68
C ARG A 41 18.71 -0.97 12.76
N ARG A 42 19.27 -1.07 11.56
CA ARG A 42 19.30 0.00 10.55
C ARG A 42 18.32 -0.23 9.41
N PHE A 43 17.31 -1.09 9.62
CA PHE A 43 16.18 -1.23 8.74
C PHE A 43 15.10 -0.17 9.02
N VAL A 44 14.55 0.43 7.97
CA VAL A 44 13.37 1.31 8.04
C VAL A 44 12.43 0.93 6.90
N GLY A 45 11.22 0.46 7.22
CA GLY A 45 10.24 0.12 6.20
C GLY A 45 9.80 1.33 5.38
N GLY A 46 9.61 1.14 4.07
CA GLY A 46 9.26 2.22 3.14
C GLY A 46 8.03 1.88 2.29
N HIS A 47 7.12 2.85 2.15
CA HIS A 47 5.97 2.75 1.25
C HIS A 47 5.76 4.07 0.49
N PRO A 48 6.32 4.21 -0.72
CA PRO A 48 5.92 5.27 -1.64
C PRO A 48 4.48 5.02 -2.12
N MET A 49 3.58 5.97 -1.83
CA MET A 49 2.19 6.01 -2.30
C MET A 49 2.15 6.53 -3.74
N ALA A 50 2.83 5.83 -4.65
CA ALA A 50 3.14 6.27 -6.00
C ALA A 50 2.77 5.22 -7.08
N GLY A 51 1.81 4.35 -6.79
CA GLY A 51 1.39 3.31 -7.73
C GLY A 51 0.81 3.89 -9.03
N ARG A 52 1.14 3.24 -10.15
CA ARG A 52 0.49 3.40 -11.47
C ARG A 52 -0.18 2.08 -11.85
N GLU A 53 -1.12 2.14 -12.79
CA GLU A 53 -1.75 0.93 -13.35
C GLU A 53 -0.79 0.10 -14.21
N ALA A 54 0.18 0.77 -14.84
CA ALA A 54 1.22 0.13 -15.64
C ALA A 54 2.28 -0.54 -14.74
N SER A 55 2.81 -1.66 -15.20
CA SER A 55 3.79 -2.48 -14.47
C SER A 55 5.01 -2.83 -15.34
N GLY A 56 6.10 -3.25 -14.70
CA GLY A 56 7.35 -3.59 -15.37
C GLY A 56 8.34 -2.42 -15.48
N PHE A 57 9.59 -2.73 -15.82
CA PHE A 57 10.67 -1.74 -15.91
C PHE A 57 10.41 -0.67 -16.99
N ALA A 58 9.80 -1.05 -18.11
CA ALA A 58 9.41 -0.12 -19.17
C ALA A 58 8.42 0.95 -18.72
N ALA A 59 7.67 0.71 -17.64
CA ALA A 59 6.75 1.68 -17.04
C ALA A 59 7.41 2.55 -15.95
N SER A 60 8.71 2.38 -15.70
CA SER A 60 9.45 3.18 -14.72
C SER A 60 9.63 4.63 -15.18
N SER A 61 9.77 5.53 -14.22
CA SER A 61 9.92 6.96 -14.48
C SER A 61 10.72 7.59 -13.35
N ALA A 62 11.66 8.47 -13.68
CA ALA A 62 12.40 9.29 -12.71
C ALA A 62 11.47 10.16 -11.86
N ASP A 63 10.25 10.41 -12.35
CA ASP A 63 9.29 11.33 -11.77
C ASP A 63 8.28 10.61 -10.87
N LEU A 64 8.36 9.28 -10.77
CA LEU A 64 7.33 8.43 -10.17
C LEU A 64 6.92 8.90 -8.77
N PHE A 65 7.88 9.37 -7.97
CA PHE A 65 7.67 9.73 -6.57
C PHE A 65 7.43 11.23 -6.33
N ARG A 66 7.57 12.09 -7.37
CA ARG A 66 7.48 13.54 -7.19
C ARG A 66 6.11 13.97 -6.67
N GLY A 67 6.11 14.72 -5.58
CA GLY A 67 4.91 15.20 -4.88
C GLY A 67 4.09 14.10 -4.18
N ARG A 68 4.48 12.83 -4.30
CA ARG A 68 3.77 11.69 -3.69
C ARG A 68 4.19 11.50 -2.24
N TRP A 69 3.30 10.94 -1.43
CA TRP A 69 3.66 10.55 -0.07
C TRP A 69 4.60 9.36 -0.06
N TRP A 70 5.60 9.37 0.81
CA TRP A 70 6.42 8.21 1.13
C TRP A 70 6.35 7.98 2.63
N ILE A 71 5.72 6.87 3.02
CA ILE A 71 5.52 6.52 4.42
C ILE A 71 6.74 5.72 4.88
N LEU A 72 7.38 6.18 5.96
CA LEU A 72 8.48 5.49 6.64
C LEU A 72 7.93 4.85 7.91
N THR A 73 8.30 3.59 8.16
CA THR A 73 7.82 2.83 9.32
C THR A 73 8.95 2.28 10.18
N PRO A 74 9.63 3.14 10.97
CA PRO A 74 10.53 2.65 12.02
C PRO A 74 9.72 1.90 13.09
N ASP A 75 10.29 0.84 13.66
CA ASP A 75 9.57 -0.06 14.58
C ASP A 75 9.93 0.17 16.07
N GLY A 76 10.52 1.32 16.37
CA GLY A 76 11.00 1.72 17.70
C GLY A 76 12.42 1.23 18.01
N THR A 77 12.90 0.19 17.34
CA THR A 77 14.29 -0.30 17.47
C THR A 77 15.22 0.24 16.40
N SER A 78 14.64 0.84 15.34
CA SER A 78 15.34 1.43 14.22
C SER A 78 16.26 2.58 14.68
N ALA A 79 17.52 2.54 14.26
CA ALA A 79 18.50 3.57 14.57
C ALA A 79 18.04 4.94 14.02
N PRO A 80 18.07 6.03 14.83
CA PRO A 80 17.65 7.36 14.37
C PRO A 80 18.37 7.84 13.11
N ALA A 81 19.65 7.49 12.96
CA ALA A 81 20.44 7.80 11.77
C ALA A 81 19.90 7.11 10.50
N ALA A 82 19.41 5.87 10.61
CA ALA A 82 18.80 5.16 9.49
C ALA A 82 17.47 5.83 9.07
N VAL A 83 16.66 6.26 10.03
CA VAL A 83 15.41 7.00 9.76
C VAL A 83 15.70 8.31 9.04
N ARG A 84 16.73 9.05 9.46
CA ARG A 84 17.17 10.28 8.77
C ARG A 84 17.64 9.99 7.34
N ALA A 85 18.42 8.93 7.13
CA ALA A 85 18.91 8.55 5.81
C ALA A 85 17.76 8.19 4.85
N VAL A 86 16.80 7.36 5.27
CA VAL A 86 15.65 6.99 4.43
C VAL A 86 14.73 8.19 4.18
N ARG A 87 14.60 9.11 5.15
CA ARG A 87 13.85 10.35 4.95
C ARG A 87 14.52 11.26 3.92
N ALA A 88 15.85 11.37 3.97
CA ALA A 88 16.62 12.13 2.99
C ALA A 88 16.50 11.51 1.59
N LEU A 89 16.59 10.18 1.48
CA LEU A 89 16.34 9.45 0.24
C LEU A 89 14.96 9.79 -0.36
N ALA A 90 13.89 9.66 0.43
CA ALA A 90 12.53 9.94 -0.05
C ALA A 90 12.40 11.40 -0.57
N ARG A 91 13.00 12.37 0.14
CA ARG A 91 13.01 13.78 -0.28
C ARG A 91 13.83 14.01 -1.54
N ALA A 92 14.97 13.36 -1.68
CA ALA A 92 15.81 13.43 -2.89
C ALA A 92 15.07 12.89 -4.13
N MET A 93 14.19 11.90 -3.94
CA MET A 93 13.29 11.42 -4.99
C MET A 93 12.07 12.34 -5.25
N GLY A 94 12.01 13.51 -4.59
CA GLY A 94 10.92 14.47 -4.71
C GLY A 94 9.64 14.10 -3.96
N ALA A 95 9.68 13.10 -3.08
CA ALA A 95 8.52 12.65 -2.31
C ALA A 95 8.34 13.45 -1.00
N ARG A 96 7.09 13.46 -0.51
CA ARG A 96 6.72 13.98 0.81
C ARG A 96 6.86 12.86 1.84
N ALA A 97 7.90 12.92 2.68
CA ALA A 97 8.11 11.90 3.70
C ALA A 97 7.18 12.09 4.91
N VAL A 98 6.54 11.01 5.36
CA VAL A 98 5.76 10.96 6.60
C VAL A 98 6.19 9.73 7.41
N VAL A 99 6.15 9.81 8.74
CA VAL A 99 6.51 8.70 9.62
C VAL A 99 5.26 8.19 10.32
N MET A 100 5.10 6.86 10.35
CA MET A 100 4.04 6.17 11.08
C MET A 100 4.63 4.91 11.72
N THR A 101 3.98 4.38 12.76
CA THR A 101 4.34 3.03 13.20
C THR A 101 3.94 1.99 12.14
N PRO A 102 4.58 0.80 12.05
CA PRO A 102 4.13 -0.25 11.14
C PRO A 102 2.66 -0.65 11.39
N LYS A 103 2.23 -0.61 12.66
CA LYS A 103 0.86 -0.92 13.07
C LYS A 103 -0.14 0.09 12.50
N GLU A 104 0.17 1.37 12.67
CA GLU A 104 -0.63 2.49 12.18
C GLU A 104 -0.70 2.51 10.65
N HIS A 105 0.44 2.38 9.99
CA HIS A 105 0.52 2.29 8.53
C HIS A 105 -0.47 1.26 7.97
N ASP A 106 -0.39 0.01 8.43
CA ASP A 106 -1.22 -1.08 7.92
C ASP A 106 -2.71 -0.84 8.17
N ARG A 107 -3.05 -0.20 9.28
CA ARG A 107 -4.42 0.22 9.57
C ARG A 107 -4.88 1.32 8.61
N VAL A 108 -4.06 2.35 8.40
CA VAL A 108 -4.38 3.48 7.51
C VAL A 108 -4.55 3.01 6.07
N VAL A 109 -3.60 2.26 5.51
CA VAL A 109 -3.69 1.80 4.11
C VAL A 109 -4.81 0.79 3.89
N ALA A 110 -5.29 0.10 4.93
CA ALA A 110 -6.47 -0.73 4.81
C ALA A 110 -7.70 0.09 4.37
N PHE A 111 -7.88 1.29 4.94
CA PHE A 111 -8.97 2.20 4.56
C PHE A 111 -8.66 2.99 3.29
N LEU A 112 -7.44 3.48 3.14
CA LEU A 112 -7.09 4.46 2.08
C LEU A 112 -6.58 3.83 0.78
N SER A 113 -6.39 2.51 0.74
CA SER A 113 -5.87 1.80 -0.44
C SER A 113 -6.49 0.42 -0.65
N HIS A 114 -6.46 -0.44 0.37
CA HIS A 114 -6.85 -1.85 0.19
C HIS A 114 -8.35 -2.04 0.00
N VAL A 115 -9.18 -1.43 0.85
CA VAL A 115 -10.64 -1.47 0.68
C VAL A 115 -11.09 -0.81 -0.63
N PRO A 116 -10.58 0.37 -1.03
CA PRO A 116 -10.84 0.93 -2.36
C PRO A 116 -10.56 -0.05 -3.51
N GLN A 117 -9.45 -0.80 -3.47
CA GLN A 117 -9.17 -1.83 -4.47
C GLN A 117 -10.22 -2.96 -4.46
N VAL A 118 -10.60 -3.45 -3.28
CA VAL A 118 -11.63 -4.50 -3.15
C VAL A 118 -12.97 -4.01 -3.68
N LEU A 119 -13.32 -2.75 -3.41
CA LEU A 119 -14.55 -2.13 -3.91
C LEU A 119 -14.56 -1.98 -5.42
N ALA A 120 -13.44 -1.59 -6.03
CA ALA A 120 -13.35 -1.51 -7.49
C ALA A 120 -13.67 -2.87 -8.15
N TRP A 121 -13.14 -3.97 -7.59
CA TRP A 121 -13.48 -5.31 -8.04
C TRP A 121 -14.94 -5.68 -7.78
N ALA A 122 -15.45 -5.42 -6.58
CA ALA A 122 -16.81 -5.77 -6.21
C ALA A 122 -17.85 -5.01 -7.05
N LEU A 123 -17.63 -3.72 -7.28
CA LEU A 123 -18.50 -2.87 -8.10
C LEU A 123 -18.54 -3.35 -9.56
N LEU A 124 -17.37 -3.61 -10.15
CA LEU A 124 -17.30 -4.14 -11.51
C LEU A 124 -17.93 -5.53 -11.62
N ALA A 125 -17.70 -6.41 -10.63
CA ALA A 125 -18.29 -7.74 -10.59
C ALA A 125 -19.83 -7.67 -10.47
N SER A 126 -20.35 -6.78 -9.63
CA SER A 126 -21.79 -6.55 -9.47
C SER A 126 -22.43 -6.13 -10.80
N ALA A 127 -21.86 -5.12 -11.48
CA ALA A 127 -22.36 -4.68 -12.79
C ALA A 127 -22.31 -5.77 -13.86
N ARG A 128 -21.32 -6.67 -13.80
CA ARG A 128 -21.20 -7.83 -14.72
C ARG A 128 -22.15 -8.98 -14.40
N SER A 129 -22.60 -9.10 -13.15
CA SER A 129 -23.56 -10.14 -12.75
C SER A 129 -24.98 -9.84 -13.19
N ASP A 130 -25.33 -8.57 -13.42
CA ASP A 130 -26.61 -8.18 -13.98
C ASP A 130 -26.61 -8.27 -15.51
N ARG A 131 -27.56 -9.03 -16.09
CA ARG A 131 -27.60 -9.30 -17.54
C ARG A 131 -27.84 -8.05 -18.37
N VAL A 132 -28.60 -7.09 -17.85
CA VAL A 132 -28.96 -5.86 -18.58
C VAL A 132 -27.79 -4.88 -18.56
N ALA A 133 -27.24 -4.63 -17.37
CA ALA A 133 -26.09 -3.75 -17.19
C ALA A 133 -24.83 -4.28 -17.91
N ALA A 134 -24.56 -5.59 -17.83
CA ALA A 134 -23.40 -6.20 -18.47
C ALA A 134 -23.37 -5.96 -20.00
N ARG A 135 -24.53 -5.99 -20.67
CA ARG A 135 -24.66 -5.72 -22.11
C ARG A 135 -24.49 -4.24 -22.48
N ARG A 136 -24.53 -3.34 -21.50
CA ARG A 136 -24.54 -1.89 -21.70
C ARG A 136 -23.38 -1.18 -20.99
N LEU A 137 -22.34 -1.90 -20.55
CA LEU A 137 -21.17 -1.31 -19.87
C LEU A 137 -20.50 -0.16 -20.64
N ALA A 138 -20.63 -0.12 -21.98
CA ALA A 138 -20.12 0.97 -22.81
C ALA A 138 -20.71 2.35 -22.45
N VAL A 139 -21.95 2.39 -21.94
CA VAL A 139 -22.61 3.64 -21.54
C VAL A 139 -22.20 4.12 -20.13
N ALA A 140 -21.29 3.42 -19.46
CA ALA A 140 -20.84 3.78 -18.11
C ALA A 140 -20.28 5.20 -18.07
N GLY A 141 -20.82 6.04 -17.18
CA GLY A 141 -20.36 7.41 -16.97
C GLY A 141 -19.00 7.49 -16.25
N PRO A 142 -18.43 8.72 -16.13
CA PRO A 142 -17.11 8.94 -15.54
C PRO A 142 -16.95 8.36 -14.12
N ALA A 143 -17.96 8.53 -13.26
CA ALA A 143 -17.91 8.04 -11.87
C ALA A 143 -17.70 6.51 -11.78
N PHE A 144 -18.42 5.73 -12.59
CA PHE A 144 -18.23 4.27 -12.62
C PHE A 144 -16.84 3.90 -13.12
N ARG A 145 -16.36 4.58 -14.19
CA ARG A 145 -15.02 4.35 -14.75
C ARG A 145 -13.94 4.66 -13.71
N ASP A 146 -14.04 5.77 -12.99
CA ASP A 146 -13.08 6.17 -11.97
C ASP A 146 -13.06 5.19 -10.79
N MET A 147 -14.23 4.78 -10.29
CA MET A 147 -14.35 3.83 -9.19
C MET A 147 -13.87 2.42 -9.58
N THR A 148 -13.98 2.05 -10.85
CA THR A 148 -13.59 0.71 -11.33
C THR A 148 -12.24 0.67 -12.04
N ARG A 149 -11.57 1.81 -12.24
CA ARG A 149 -10.22 1.89 -12.85
C ARG A 149 -9.22 0.95 -12.17
N LEU A 150 -9.25 0.89 -10.84
CA LEU A 150 -8.39 0.00 -10.06
C LEU A 150 -8.68 -1.49 -10.29
N ALA A 151 -9.83 -1.87 -10.88
CA ALA A 151 -10.16 -3.27 -11.09
C ALA A 151 -9.19 -3.99 -12.05
N ALA A 152 -8.48 -3.24 -12.90
CA ALA A 152 -7.43 -3.73 -13.78
C ALA A 152 -6.11 -4.09 -13.05
N SER A 153 -5.97 -3.75 -11.77
CA SER A 153 -4.75 -4.01 -11.01
C SER A 153 -4.36 -5.50 -10.99
N PRO A 154 -3.05 -5.84 -11.00
CA PRO A 154 -2.58 -7.22 -11.01
C PRO A 154 -3.08 -8.04 -9.81
N ARG A 155 -3.91 -9.05 -10.10
CA ARG A 155 -4.53 -9.91 -9.06
C ARG A 155 -3.51 -10.63 -8.17
N PRO A 156 -2.41 -11.23 -8.68
CA PRO A 156 -1.46 -11.95 -7.82
C PRO A 156 -0.87 -11.05 -6.73
N LEU A 157 -0.41 -9.85 -7.09
CA LEU A 157 0.15 -8.88 -6.15
C LEU A 157 -0.87 -8.46 -5.08
N TRP A 158 -2.08 -8.11 -5.49
CA TRP A 158 -3.10 -7.67 -4.55
C TRP A 158 -3.60 -8.80 -3.64
N ARG A 159 -3.65 -10.05 -4.11
CA ARG A 159 -3.93 -11.20 -3.23
C ARG A 159 -2.89 -11.29 -2.11
N GLU A 160 -1.62 -11.04 -2.38
CA GLU A 160 -0.60 -10.98 -1.32
C GLU A 160 -0.83 -9.82 -0.36
N ILE A 161 -1.08 -8.60 -0.89
CA ILE A 161 -1.31 -7.40 -0.07
C ILE A 161 -2.49 -7.62 0.88
N LEU A 162 -3.60 -8.12 0.35
CA LEU A 162 -4.83 -8.37 1.13
C LEU A 162 -4.65 -9.51 2.13
N ALA A 163 -3.90 -10.56 1.78
CA ALA A 163 -3.59 -11.65 2.70
C ALA A 163 -2.69 -11.19 3.84
N GLU A 164 -1.62 -10.44 3.54
CA GLU A 164 -0.67 -9.92 4.53
C GLU A 164 -1.35 -8.94 5.49
N ASN A 165 -2.27 -8.11 5.02
CA ASN A 165 -3.00 -7.15 5.85
C ASN A 165 -4.45 -7.59 6.19
N ARG A 166 -4.72 -8.90 6.21
CA ARG A 166 -6.09 -9.45 6.33
C ARG A 166 -6.87 -8.90 7.51
N ALA A 167 -6.24 -8.76 8.68
CA ALA A 167 -6.90 -8.32 9.89
C ALA A 167 -7.43 -6.88 9.78
N GLU A 168 -6.60 -5.94 9.29
CA GLU A 168 -7.02 -4.54 9.12
C GLU A 168 -7.98 -4.37 7.95
N VAL A 169 -7.82 -5.15 6.87
CA VAL A 169 -8.78 -5.17 5.76
C VAL A 169 -10.15 -5.64 6.22
N ARG A 170 -10.24 -6.72 7.02
CA ARG A 170 -11.52 -7.17 7.61
C ARG A 170 -12.16 -6.10 8.48
N ARG A 171 -11.35 -5.41 9.30
CA ARG A 171 -11.82 -4.30 10.14
C ARG A 171 -12.38 -3.16 9.28
N ALA A 172 -11.65 -2.76 8.24
CA ALA A 172 -12.06 -1.68 7.34
C ALA A 172 -13.33 -2.04 6.55
N LEU A 173 -13.43 -3.27 6.03
CA LEU A 173 -14.65 -3.77 5.37
C LEU A 173 -15.86 -3.83 6.31
N ALA A 174 -15.67 -4.25 7.57
CA ALA A 174 -16.76 -4.24 8.55
C ALA A 174 -17.26 -2.81 8.83
N SER A 175 -16.34 -1.84 8.92
CA SER A 175 -16.70 -0.43 9.06
C SER A 175 -17.46 0.09 7.85
N LEU A 176 -17.01 -0.24 6.64
CA LEU A 176 -17.69 0.14 5.40
C LEU A 176 -19.09 -0.48 5.32
N ARG A 177 -19.23 -1.78 5.63
CA ARG A 177 -20.52 -2.47 5.64
C ARG A 177 -21.52 -1.79 6.56
N ARG A 178 -21.08 -1.31 7.72
CA ARG A 178 -21.93 -0.52 8.62
C ARG A 178 -22.33 0.81 7.99
N ALA A 179 -21.38 1.54 7.39
CA ALA A 179 -21.65 2.81 6.71
C ALA A 179 -22.61 2.67 5.51
N LEU A 180 -22.58 1.54 4.81
CA LEU A 180 -23.53 1.24 3.72
C LEU A 180 -24.96 0.96 4.23
N ARG A 181 -25.13 0.48 5.47
CA ARG A 181 -26.44 0.24 6.10
C ARG A 181 -27.06 1.50 6.69
N GLU A 182 -26.23 2.43 7.13
CA GLU A 182 -26.63 3.75 7.63
C GLU A 182 -25.90 4.83 6.83
N PRO A 183 -26.34 5.13 5.59
CA PRO A 183 -25.70 6.15 4.78
C PRO A 183 -25.87 7.50 5.46
N ARG A 184 -24.79 8.02 6.04
CA ARG A 184 -24.75 9.40 6.56
C ARG A 184 -24.06 10.25 5.51
N GLY A 185 -24.72 11.33 5.07
CA GLY A 185 -24.09 12.33 4.22
C GLY A 185 -22.81 12.88 4.86
N PRO A 186 -21.81 13.33 4.08
CA PRO A 186 -20.55 13.81 4.62
C PRO A 186 -20.79 15.02 5.52
N ARG A 187 -20.17 15.02 6.71
CA ARG A 187 -20.12 16.22 7.57
C ARG A 187 -19.08 17.24 7.08
N HIS A 188 -18.07 16.83 6.31
CA HIS A 188 -17.06 17.68 5.64
C HIS A 188 -16.53 17.04 4.35
N ARG A 189 -15.99 17.86 3.42
CA ARG A 189 -15.26 17.40 2.22
C ARG A 189 -13.80 17.08 2.59
N ILE A 190 -13.25 16.01 2.02
CA ILE A 190 -11.86 15.52 2.18
C ILE A 190 -10.92 16.29 1.24
#